data_AF-A0A7C8ZX34-F1
#
_entry.id   AF-A0A7C8ZX34-F1
#
_cell.length_a   1.000
_cell.length_b   1.000
_cell.length_c   1.000
_cell.angle_alpha   90.00
_cell.angle_beta   90.00
_cell.angle_gamma   90.00
#
_symmetry.space_group_name_H-M   'P 1'
#
loop_
_entity.id
_entity.type
_entity.pdbx_description
1 polymer ?
#
loop_
_entity_poly.entity_id
_entity_poly.type
_entity_poly.pdbx_seq_one_letter_code
_entity_poly.pdbx_strand_id
1 'polypeptide(L)'
;QNSVMEKEELCSFAMSIATGSSLFMVLKAIIELDVIGIINRAGPGAHLSPAQIAAQLPNKNPDATASMLDRMLRVLANYSILSCSLRALPNDAPVERLYW
;
A
#
# COMPACT_ATOMS: atom_id res chain seq x y z
N GLN A 1 2.06 1.26 34.95
CA GLN A 1 1.95 1.98 33.66
C GLN A 1 3.05 1.55 32.68
N ASN A 2 4.33 1.46 33.08
CA ASN A 2 5.40 0.90 32.24
C ASN A 2 5.17 -0.53 31.71
N SER A 3 4.62 -1.43 32.52
CA SER A 3 4.43 -2.85 32.12
C SER A 3 3.35 -3.09 31.07
N VAL A 4 2.39 -2.16 30.91
CA VAL A 4 1.33 -2.27 29.90
C VAL A 4 1.87 -1.87 28.53
N MET A 5 2.64 -0.77 28.49
CA MET A 5 3.29 -0.28 27.27
C MET A 5 4.32 -1.28 26.72
N GLU A 6 5.14 -1.87 27.59
CA GLU A 6 6.11 -2.90 27.21
C GLU A 6 5.41 -4.15 26.61
N LYS A 7 4.26 -4.55 27.17
CA LYS A 7 3.47 -5.65 26.61
C LYS A 7 2.88 -5.31 25.24
N GLU A 8 2.41 -4.08 25.05
CA GLU A 8 1.89 -3.61 23.76
C GLU A 8 2.99 -3.60 22.68
N GLU A 9 4.20 -3.14 23.03
CA GLU A 9 5.36 -3.16 22.14
C GLU A 9 5.76 -4.59 21.73
N LEU A 10 5.85 -5.50 22.70
CA LEU A 10 6.16 -6.91 22.45
C LEU A 10 5.06 -7.60 21.62
N CYS A 11 3.79 -7.29 21.87
CA CYS A 11 2.69 -7.78 21.05
C CYS A 11 2.77 -7.25 19.60
N SER A 12 3.08 -5.97 19.42
CA SER A 12 3.26 -5.36 18.10
C SER A 12 4.43 -6.01 17.35
N PHE A 13 5.55 -6.25 18.03
CA PHE A 13 6.71 -6.93 17.47
C PHE A 13 6.43 -8.39 17.10
N ALA A 14 5.73 -9.14 17.98
CA ALA A 14 5.31 -10.50 17.65
C ALA A 14 4.38 -10.53 16.42
N MET A 15 3.48 -9.55 16.31
CA MET A 15 2.59 -9.42 15.15
C MET A 15 3.35 -9.08 13.85
N SER A 16 4.37 -8.22 13.91
CA SER A 16 5.19 -7.90 12.74
C SER A 16 5.96 -9.13 12.25
N ILE A 17 6.52 -9.92 13.17
CA ILE A 17 7.15 -11.21 12.83
C ILE A 17 6.12 -12.17 12.21
N ALA A 18 4.95 -12.33 12.84
CA ALA A 18 3.90 -13.23 12.36
C ALA A 18 3.39 -12.85 10.96
N THR A 19 3.39 -11.55 10.63
CA THR A 19 2.96 -11.03 9.32
C THR A 19 4.10 -10.83 8.32
N GLY A 20 5.35 -11.12 8.71
CA GLY A 20 6.53 -10.87 7.90
C GLY A 20 6.54 -11.63 6.57
N SER A 21 6.06 -12.88 6.54
CA SER A 21 5.95 -13.65 5.30
C SER A 21 5.00 -12.99 4.28
N SER A 22 3.89 -12.42 4.76
CA SER A 22 2.94 -11.67 3.93
C SER A 22 3.58 -10.42 3.33
N LEU A 23 4.42 -9.70 4.08
CA LEU A 23 5.18 -8.56 3.55
C LEU A 23 6.06 -8.98 2.36
N PHE A 24 6.85 -10.04 2.52
CA PHE A 24 7.71 -10.53 1.45
C PHE A 24 6.91 -10.94 0.20
N MET A 25 5.78 -11.62 0.39
CA MET A 25 4.91 -12.03 -0.71
C MET A 25 4.30 -10.83 -1.44
N VAL A 26 3.86 -9.80 -0.70
CA VAL A 26 3.32 -8.57 -1.27
C VAL A 26 4.40 -7.82 -2.05
N LEU A 27 5.59 -7.65 -1.48
CA LEU A 27 6.70 -6.98 -2.13
C LEU A 27 7.09 -7.68 -3.44
N LYS A 28 7.19 -9.01 -3.42
CA LYS A 28 7.46 -9.82 -4.62
C LYS A 28 6.43 -9.56 -5.71
N ALA A 29 5.14 -9.61 -5.38
CA ALA A 29 4.07 -9.40 -6.36
C ALA A 29 4.08 -7.97 -6.93
N ILE A 30 4.34 -6.95 -6.12
CA ILE A 30 4.43 -5.55 -6.56
C ILE A 30 5.61 -5.34 -7.54
N ILE A 31 6.73 -6.04 -7.32
CA ILE A 31 7.87 -6.06 -8.26
C ILE A 31 7.50 -6.79 -9.56
N GLU A 32 6.87 -7.97 -9.47
CA GLU A 32 6.47 -8.77 -10.64
C GLU A 32 5.45 -8.05 -11.53
N LEU A 33 4.57 -7.24 -10.92
CA LEU A 33 3.60 -6.39 -11.62
C LEU A 33 4.20 -5.06 -12.11
N ASP A 34 5.48 -4.79 -11.88
CA ASP A 34 6.15 -3.51 -12.21
C ASP A 34 5.44 -2.27 -11.65
N VAL A 35 4.79 -2.39 -10.48
CA VAL A 35 4.02 -1.27 -9.89
C VAL A 35 4.94 -0.13 -9.47
N ILE A 36 6.13 -0.43 -8.95
CA ILE A 36 7.14 0.58 -8.62
C ILE A 36 7.61 1.30 -9.90
N GLY A 37 7.79 0.58 -11.01
CA GLY A 37 8.12 1.15 -12.29
C GLY A 37 7.02 2.08 -12.82
N ILE A 38 5.74 1.69 -12.65
CA ILE A 38 4.58 2.53 -12.98
C ILE A 38 4.61 3.86 -12.21
N ILE A 39 4.84 3.81 -10.89
CA ILE A 39 4.93 5.01 -10.05
C ILE A 39 6.10 5.89 -10.50
N ASN A 40 7.29 5.31 -10.70
CA ASN A 40 8.47 6.05 -11.12
C ASN A 40 8.31 6.71 -12.50
N ARG A 41 7.62 6.05 -13.43
CA ARG A 41 7.31 6.59 -14.76
C ARG A 41 6.35 7.78 -14.72
N ALA A 42 5.51 7.89 -13.69
CA ALA A 42 4.67 9.08 -13.51
C ALA A 42 5.47 10.34 -13.17
N GLY A 43 6.72 10.17 -12.73
CA GLY A 43 7.68 11.25 -12.53
C GLY A 43 7.84 11.70 -11.07
N PRO A 44 8.85 12.53 -10.79
CA PRO A 44 9.13 12.99 -9.43
C PRO A 44 7.95 13.76 -8.82
N GLY A 45 7.54 13.38 -7.61
CA GLY A 45 6.42 14.01 -6.90
C GLY A 45 5.03 13.64 -7.42
N ALA A 46 4.93 12.69 -8.36
CA ALA A 46 3.65 12.16 -8.78
C ALA A 46 3.05 11.26 -7.69
N HIS A 47 1.76 11.43 -7.43
CA HIS A 47 1.00 10.62 -6.50
C HIS A 47 -0.08 9.87 -7.28
N LEU A 48 -0.01 8.53 -7.29
CA LEU A 48 -0.94 7.70 -8.05
C LEU A 48 -1.94 7.00 -7.14
N SER A 49 -3.21 6.97 -7.55
CA SER A 49 -4.20 6.13 -6.90
C SER A 49 -4.10 4.67 -7.37
N PRO A 50 -4.60 3.70 -6.58
CA PRO A 50 -4.62 2.29 -6.99
C PRO A 50 -5.33 2.05 -8.33
N ALA A 51 -6.36 2.85 -8.63
CA ALA A 51 -7.06 2.78 -9.92
C ALA A 51 -6.18 3.25 -11.09
N GLN A 52 -5.39 4.31 -10.90
CA GLN A 52 -4.45 4.79 -11.92
C GLN A 52 -3.31 3.79 -12.18
N ILE A 53 -2.88 3.06 -11.15
CA ILE A 53 -1.90 1.99 -11.29
C ILE A 53 -2.54 0.79 -12.00
N ALA A 54 -3.73 0.35 -11.57
CA ALA A 54 -4.45 -0.76 -12.18
C ALA A 54 -4.72 -0.55 -13.67
N ALA A 55 -5.06 0.68 -14.08
CA ALA A 55 -5.32 1.02 -15.47
C ALA A 55 -4.11 0.82 -16.40
N GLN A 56 -2.89 0.78 -15.86
CA GLN A 56 -1.66 0.56 -16.62
C GLN A 56 -1.23 -0.91 -16.68
N LEU A 57 -1.89 -1.78 -15.91
CA LEU A 57 -1.60 -3.22 -15.89
C LEU A 57 -2.48 -3.97 -16.90
N PRO A 58 -1.95 -4.99 -17.58
CA PRO A 58 -2.77 -5.90 -18.38
C PRO A 58 -3.69 -6.71 -17.45
N ASN A 59 -4.95 -6.31 -17.34
CA ASN A 59 -5.94 -6.96 -16.49
C ASN A 59 -7.33 -6.98 -17.15
N LYS A 60 -8.20 -7.85 -16.64
CA LYS A 60 -9.59 -8.00 -17.13
C LYS A 60 -10.61 -7.25 -16.28
N ASN A 61 -10.25 -6.84 -15.07
CA ASN A 61 -11.14 -6.22 -14.10
C ASN A 61 -10.39 -5.15 -13.30
N PRO A 62 -10.34 -3.91 -13.81
CA PRO A 62 -9.56 -2.84 -13.20
C PRO A 62 -9.99 -2.51 -11.77
N ASP A 63 -11.28 -2.61 -11.45
CA ASP A 63 -11.81 -2.30 -10.12
C ASP A 63 -11.36 -3.32 -9.07
N ALA A 64 -11.40 -4.62 -9.42
CA ALA A 64 -10.90 -5.68 -8.57
C ALA A 64 -9.38 -5.56 -8.39
N THR A 65 -8.64 -5.28 -9.47
CA THR A 65 -7.19 -5.07 -9.42
C THR A 65 -6.83 -3.86 -8.57
N ALA A 66 -7.54 -2.73 -8.72
CA ALA A 66 -7.33 -1.53 -7.91
C ALA A 66 -7.55 -1.79 -6.42
N SER A 67 -8.61 -2.54 -6.06
CA SER A 67 -8.89 -2.92 -4.66
C SER A 67 -7.81 -3.82 -4.08
N MET A 68 -7.28 -4.76 -4.86
CA MET A 68 -6.16 -5.61 -4.44
C MET A 68 -4.87 -4.81 -4.27
N LEU A 69 -4.57 -3.91 -5.21
CA LEU A 69 -3.41 -3.03 -5.15
C LEU A 69 -3.46 -2.12 -3.92
N ASP A 70 -4.61 -1.50 -3.61
CA ASP A 70 -4.74 -0.68 -2.39
C ASP A 70 -4.32 -1.43 -1.13
N ARG A 71 -4.77 -2.68 -0.98
CA ARG A 71 -4.42 -3.53 0.16
C ARG A 71 -2.92 -3.83 0.21
N MET A 72 -2.32 -4.16 -0.94
CA MET A 72 -0.90 -4.47 -1.07
C MET A 72 -0.02 -3.25 -0.77
N LEU A 73 -0.32 -2.12 -1.42
CA LEU A 73 0.42 -0.87 -1.26
C LEU A 73 0.28 -0.33 0.18
N ARG A 74 -0.86 -0.54 0.83
CA ARG A 74 -1.04 -0.20 2.25
C ARG A 74 -0.15 -1.02 3.17
N VAL A 75 0.05 -2.31 2.90
CA VAL A 75 1.03 -3.12 3.65
C VAL A 75 2.42 -2.52 3.48
N LEU A 76 2.85 -2.23 2.25
CA LEU A 76 4.18 -1.65 2.00
C LEU A 76 4.37 -0.27 2.66
N ALA A 77 3.32 0.57 2.64
CA ALA A 77 3.36 1.87 3.31
C ALA A 77 3.49 1.75 4.84
N ASN A 78 2.88 0.73 5.46
CA ASN A 78 3.05 0.46 6.88
C ASN A 78 4.49 0.07 7.26
N TYR A 79 5.26 -0.46 6.31
CA TYR A 79 6.68 -0.77 6.45
C TYR A 79 7.59 0.34 5.88
N SER A 80 7.05 1.52 5.56
CA SER A 80 7.79 2.68 5.01
C SER A 80 8.54 2.40 3.70
N ILE A 81 8.11 1.40 2.94
CA ILE A 81 8.67 1.09 1.61
C ILE A 81 8.10 2.04 0.55
N LEU A 82 6.84 2.45 0.75
CA LEU A 82 6.15 3.45 -0.06
C LEU A 82 5.59 4.52 0.86
N SER A 83 5.36 5.71 0.31
CA SER A 83 4.62 6.74 1.01
C SER A 83 3.15 6.73 0.60
N CYS A 84 2.27 7.18 1.50
CA CYS A 84 0.83 7.22 1.26
C CYS A 84 0.25 8.54 1.78
N SER A 85 -0.65 9.16 1.00
CA SER A 85 -1.42 10.34 1.38
C SER A 85 -2.90 10.12 1.11
N LEU A 86 -3.73 10.92 1.79
CA LEU A 86 -5.17 10.93 1.60
C LEU A 86 -5.56 12.17 0.81
N ARG A 87 -6.33 11.96 -0.26
CA ARG A 87 -6.99 13.00 -1.04
C ARG A 87 -8.48 13.00 -0.70
N ALA A 88 -8.95 14.12 -0.16
CA ALA A 88 -10.39 14.33 0.02
C ALA A 88 -11.06 14.49 -1.35
N LEU A 89 -12.17 13.80 -1.55
CA LEU A 89 -12.99 13.94 -2.75
C LEU A 89 -14.20 14.86 -2.45
N PRO A 90 -14.78 15.52 -3.47
CA PRO A 90 -15.97 16.36 -3.29
C PRO A 90 -17.18 15.57 -2.78
N ASN A 91 -18.16 16.27 -2.20
CA ASN A 91 -19.49 15.74 -1.84
C ASN A 91 -19.47 14.57 -0.83
N ASP A 92 -18.67 14.67 0.24
CA ASP A 92 -18.53 13.62 1.28
C ASP A 92 -18.15 12.24 0.74
N ALA A 93 -17.56 12.19 -0.46
CA ALA A 93 -17.08 10.95 -1.04
C ALA A 93 -15.91 10.38 -0.20
N PRO A 94 -15.75 9.05 -0.16
CA PRO A 94 -14.65 8.41 0.56
C PRO A 94 -13.30 8.99 0.14
N VAL A 95 -12.40 9.20 1.11
CA VAL A 95 -11.04 9.65 0.82
C VAL A 95 -10.32 8.65 -0.08
N GLU A 96 -9.58 9.15 -1.04
CA GLU A 96 -8.76 8.33 -1.94
C GLU A 96 -7.31 8.29 -1.45
N ARG A 97 -6.70 7.10 -1.46
CA ARG A 97 -5.28 6.94 -1.15
C ARG A 97 -4.44 7.14 -2.40
N LEU A 98 -3.36 7.88 -2.24
CA LEU A 98 -2.35 8.06 -3.27
C LEU A 98 -0.99 7.55 -2.78
N TYR A 99 -0.20 6.99 -3.68
CA TYR A 99 1.08 6.34 -3.40
C TYR A 99 2.22 6.90 -4.25
N TRP A 100 3.42 6.95 -3.68
CA TRP A 100 4.68 7.34 -4.32
C TRP A 100 5.91 6.74 -3.63
#